data_AF-A0A067EBQ8-F1
#
_entry.id   AF-A0A067EBQ8-F1
#
_cell.length_a   1.000
_cell.length_b   1.000
_cell.length_c   1.000
_cell.angle_alpha   90.00
_cell.angle_beta   90.00
_cell.angle_gamma   90.00
#
_symmetry.space_group_name_H-M   'P 1'
#
loop_
_entity.id
_entity.type
_entity.pdbx_description
1 polymer ?
#
loop_
_entity_poly.entity_id
_entity_poly.type
_entity_poly.pdbx_seq_one_letter_code
_entity_poly.pdbx_strand_id
1 'polypeptide(L)'
;MGVAELDGSSSTSSLWLAPNPSKRWAELFFLGYTPFWLTLCLGIIVPYKLYETFTELEYLLLGLVSAVPSFLIPLLFVGKADSCLGLKDRFWIKANLWIIIFSYVGNYFWTHYFFTVLGASYTFPSWKMNNVPHTTFLLTHVCFLFYHVASNLTLRRIRHSVADLPDKIQLAVEAGWILVLSYFIAYLETLAISNVCFFMVQHILLFSILALLRQ
;
A
#
# COMPACT_ATOMS: atom_id res chain seq x y z
N MET A 1 54.34 -3.50 -19.23
CA MET A 1 53.24 -2.89 -20.01
C MET A 1 52.12 -3.92 -20.10
N GLY A 2 50.97 -3.82 -19.46
CA GLY A 2 50.39 -2.90 -18.48
C GLY A 2 49.07 -3.61 -18.13
N VAL A 3 48.98 -4.13 -16.91
CA VAL A 3 47.81 -4.84 -16.40
C VAL A 3 46.74 -3.78 -16.14
N ALA A 4 45.67 -3.77 -16.93
CA ALA A 4 44.52 -2.92 -16.65
C ALA A 4 43.65 -3.63 -15.60
N GLU A 5 43.55 -2.96 -14.45
CA GLU A 5 42.78 -3.33 -13.27
C GLU A 5 41.34 -3.74 -13.61
N LEU A 6 40.92 -4.87 -13.04
CA LEU A 6 39.52 -5.20 -12.86
C LEU A 6 38.96 -4.25 -11.80
N ASP A 7 38.16 -3.26 -12.24
CA ASP A 7 37.35 -2.43 -11.35
C ASP A 7 36.34 -3.31 -10.61
N GLY A 8 36.76 -3.80 -9.46
CA GLY A 8 35.89 -4.38 -8.44
C GLY A 8 35.01 -3.29 -7.86
N SER A 9 33.88 -3.01 -8.48
CA SER A 9 32.80 -2.30 -7.80
C SER A 9 32.25 -3.23 -6.71
N SER A 10 32.85 -3.15 -5.53
CA SER A 10 32.27 -3.64 -4.28
C SER A 10 30.86 -3.05 -4.15
N SER A 11 29.86 -3.81 -4.61
CA SER A 11 28.47 -3.45 -4.41
C SER A 11 28.18 -3.67 -2.93
N THR A 12 28.33 -2.62 -2.13
CA THR A 12 27.88 -2.63 -0.74
C THR A 12 26.40 -3.02 -0.75
N SER A 13 26.11 -4.26 -0.40
CA SER A 13 24.75 -4.79 -0.41
C SER A 13 23.94 -3.94 0.55
N SER A 14 22.98 -3.18 0.03
CA SER A 14 22.11 -2.40 0.89
C SER A 14 21.29 -3.37 1.72
N LEU A 15 21.40 -3.28 3.04
CA LEU A 15 20.60 -4.07 3.99
C LEU A 15 19.09 -3.81 3.85
N TRP A 16 18.75 -2.71 3.20
CA TRP A 16 17.41 -2.18 3.06
C TRP A 16 16.88 -2.39 1.62
N LEU A 17 17.68 -2.22 0.57
CA LEU A 17 17.23 -2.30 -0.82
C LEU A 17 17.54 -3.62 -1.50
N ALA A 18 16.76 -3.98 -2.52
CA ALA A 18 16.90 -5.30 -3.12
C ALA A 18 18.28 -5.48 -3.79
N PRO A 19 18.84 -6.70 -3.78
CA PRO A 19 20.09 -6.97 -4.50
C PRO A 19 19.88 -6.95 -6.02
N ASN A 20 18.69 -7.35 -6.50
CA ASN A 20 18.36 -7.27 -7.91
C ASN A 20 18.16 -5.78 -8.31
N PRO A 21 18.86 -5.28 -9.35
CA PRO A 21 18.86 -3.87 -9.69
C PRO A 21 17.50 -3.37 -10.23
N SER A 22 16.74 -4.20 -10.94
CA SER A 22 15.37 -3.88 -11.40
C SER A 22 14.42 -3.73 -10.21
N LYS A 23 14.45 -4.70 -9.29
CA LYS A 23 13.65 -4.67 -8.06
C LYS A 23 14.01 -3.47 -7.19
N ARG A 24 15.30 -3.18 -7.03
CA ARG A 24 15.80 -2.04 -6.25
C ARG A 24 15.32 -0.71 -6.79
N TRP A 25 15.38 -0.54 -8.11
CA TRP A 25 14.90 0.67 -8.76
C TRP A 25 13.40 0.87 -8.53
N ALA A 26 12.60 -0.20 -8.67
CA ALA A 26 11.16 -0.16 -8.41
C ALA A 26 10.83 0.17 -6.95
N GLU A 27 11.53 -0.44 -5.99
CA GLU A 27 11.36 -0.15 -4.55
C GLU A 27 11.62 1.33 -4.23
N LEU A 28 12.71 1.89 -4.77
CA LEU A 28 13.04 3.31 -4.62
C LEU A 28 11.99 4.21 -5.25
N PHE A 29 11.53 3.88 -6.45
CA PHE A 29 10.49 4.63 -7.14
C PHE A 29 9.19 4.66 -6.32
N PHE A 30 8.66 3.51 -5.92
CA PHE A 30 7.41 3.42 -5.16
C PHE A 30 7.53 4.06 -3.77
N LEU A 31 8.67 3.93 -3.10
CA LEU A 31 8.91 4.58 -1.82
C LEU A 31 8.97 6.12 -1.99
N GLY A 32 9.64 6.62 -3.02
CA GLY A 32 9.68 8.05 -3.35
C GLY A 32 8.35 8.60 -3.87
N TYR A 33 7.51 7.75 -4.46
CA TYR A 33 6.17 8.09 -4.90
C TYR A 33 5.16 8.15 -3.74
N THR A 34 5.43 7.44 -2.65
CA THR A 34 4.51 7.34 -1.51
C THR A 34 4.12 8.70 -0.89
N PRO A 35 5.05 9.64 -0.65
CA PRO A 35 4.71 10.97 -0.16
C PRO A 35 3.71 11.73 -1.04
N PHE A 36 3.75 11.56 -2.37
CA PHE A 36 2.86 12.29 -3.27
C PHE A 36 1.38 12.00 -2.98
N TRP A 37 0.98 10.72 -3.02
CA TRP A 37 -0.42 10.35 -2.79
C TRP A 37 -0.82 10.48 -1.32
N LEU A 38 0.10 10.24 -0.37
CA LEU A 38 -0.17 10.46 1.05
C LEU A 38 -0.42 11.94 1.36
N THR A 39 0.40 12.85 0.84
CA THR A 39 0.19 14.29 1.02
C THR A 39 -1.10 14.74 0.36
N LEU A 40 -1.42 14.23 -0.84
CA LEU A 40 -2.69 14.53 -1.50
C LEU A 40 -3.89 14.09 -0.65
N CYS A 41 -3.93 12.82 -0.23
CA CYS A 41 -5.06 12.27 0.51
C CYS A 41 -5.11 12.75 1.97
N LEU A 42 -4.05 12.50 2.75
CA LEU A 42 -4.02 12.75 4.20
C LEU A 42 -3.51 14.15 4.57
N GLY A 43 -2.73 14.80 3.70
CA GLY A 43 -2.21 16.14 3.96
C GLY A 43 -3.12 17.28 3.46
N ILE A 44 -3.91 17.02 2.41
CA ILE A 44 -4.76 18.04 1.77
C ILE A 44 -6.23 17.65 1.88
N ILE A 45 -6.65 16.52 1.33
CA ILE A 45 -8.09 16.23 1.20
C ILE A 45 -8.76 16.01 2.56
N VAL A 46 -8.14 15.23 3.45
CA VAL A 46 -8.70 14.94 4.78
C VAL A 46 -8.71 16.16 5.69
N PRO A 47 -7.60 16.93 5.89
CA PRO A 47 -7.60 18.06 6.83
C PRO A 47 -8.51 19.21 6.40
N TYR A 48 -8.61 19.47 5.10
CA TYR A 48 -9.47 20.53 4.55
C TYR A 48 -10.90 20.05 4.27
N LYS A 49 -11.22 18.79 4.56
CA LYS A 49 -12.54 18.18 4.35
C LYS A 49 -13.08 18.32 2.91
N LEU A 50 -12.20 18.39 1.93
CA LEU A 50 -12.58 18.59 0.52
C LEU A 50 -13.47 17.44 0.01
N TYR A 51 -13.31 16.26 0.61
CA TYR A 51 -14.14 15.09 0.32
C TYR A 51 -15.64 15.35 0.54
N GLU A 52 -16.07 16.24 1.45
CA GLU A 52 -17.49 16.47 1.71
C GLU A 52 -18.23 17.08 0.51
N THR A 53 -17.51 17.82 -0.35
CA THR A 53 -18.08 18.52 -1.50
C THR A 53 -17.87 17.79 -2.82
N PHE A 54 -17.14 16.67 -2.81
CA PHE A 54 -16.78 15.99 -4.05
C PHE A 54 -17.97 15.30 -4.71
N THR A 55 -18.05 15.48 -6.01
CA THR A 55 -18.90 14.74 -6.94
C THR A 55 -18.31 13.38 -7.29
N GLU A 56 -19.10 12.52 -7.91
CA GLU A 56 -18.68 11.17 -8.34
C GLU A 56 -17.40 11.19 -9.19
N LEU A 57 -17.30 12.18 -10.09
CA LEU A 57 -16.16 12.36 -10.97
C LEU A 57 -14.91 12.78 -10.19
N GLU A 58 -15.03 13.69 -9.23
CA GLU A 58 -13.90 14.18 -8.43
C GLU A 58 -13.30 13.06 -7.58
N TYR A 59 -14.15 12.19 -7.02
CA TYR A 59 -13.68 10.97 -6.36
C TYR A 59 -12.98 10.01 -7.31
N LEU A 60 -13.48 9.82 -8.53
CA LEU A 60 -12.78 8.96 -9.49
C LEU A 60 -11.43 9.57 -9.87
N LEU A 61 -11.40 10.87 -10.16
CA LEU A 61 -10.20 11.60 -10.53
C LEU A 61 -9.15 11.56 -9.41
N LEU A 62 -9.56 11.67 -8.15
CA LEU A 62 -8.67 11.47 -7.01
C LEU A 62 -7.98 10.10 -7.04
N GLY A 63 -8.76 9.04 -7.27
CA GLY A 63 -8.23 7.68 -7.41
C GLY A 63 -7.27 7.57 -8.61
N LEU A 64 -7.63 8.14 -9.76
CA LEU A 64 -6.82 8.10 -10.99
C LEU A 64 -5.52 8.88 -10.85
N VAL A 65 -5.56 10.11 -10.32
CA VAL A 65 -4.38 10.95 -10.07
C VAL A 65 -3.44 10.26 -9.08
N SER A 66 -3.97 9.46 -8.16
CA SER A 66 -3.15 8.68 -7.24
C SER A 66 -2.58 7.42 -7.92
N ALA A 67 -3.37 6.65 -8.67
CA ALA A 67 -2.95 5.36 -9.20
C ALA A 67 -2.16 5.45 -10.51
N VAL A 68 -2.61 6.26 -11.47
CA VAL A 68 -2.06 6.30 -12.84
C VAL A 68 -0.58 6.72 -12.90
N PRO A 69 -0.09 7.69 -12.11
CA PRO A 69 1.32 8.05 -12.16
C PRO A 69 2.26 6.91 -11.71
N SER A 70 1.78 5.97 -10.89
CA SER A 70 2.56 4.77 -10.52
C SER A 70 2.87 3.84 -11.71
N PHE A 71 2.19 4.04 -12.86
CA PHE A 71 2.44 3.37 -14.13
C PHE A 71 3.12 4.28 -15.14
N LEU A 72 2.65 5.53 -15.27
CA LEU A 72 3.16 6.45 -16.29
C LEU A 72 4.58 6.91 -16.00
N ILE A 73 4.90 7.26 -14.75
CA ILE A 73 6.24 7.72 -14.40
C ILE A 73 7.30 6.65 -14.69
N PRO A 74 7.15 5.37 -14.28
CA PRO A 74 8.16 4.37 -14.58
C PRO A 74 8.19 3.93 -16.05
N LEU A 75 7.13 4.22 -16.81
CA LEU A 75 7.13 4.04 -18.26
C LEU A 75 7.94 5.13 -18.98
N LEU A 76 7.82 6.39 -18.54
CA LEU A 76 8.51 7.55 -19.11
C LEU A 76 9.98 7.65 -18.64
N PHE A 77 10.23 7.38 -17.36
CA PHE A 77 11.55 7.45 -16.73
C PHE A 77 12.05 6.05 -16.43
N VAL A 78 12.48 5.33 -17.48
CA VAL A 78 12.97 3.96 -17.33
C VAL A 78 14.28 3.95 -16.54
N GLY A 79 14.34 3.14 -15.49
CA GLY A 79 15.57 2.94 -14.73
C GLY A 79 16.70 2.42 -15.61
N LYS A 80 17.95 2.83 -15.33
CA LYS A 80 19.14 2.34 -16.08
C LYS A 80 19.22 0.81 -16.08
N ALA A 81 18.83 0.17 -14.97
CA ALA A 81 18.76 -1.28 -14.82
C ALA A 81 17.68 -1.95 -15.70
N ASP A 82 16.63 -1.22 -16.06
CA ASP A 82 15.48 -1.71 -16.84
C ASP A 82 15.55 -1.31 -18.32
N SER A 83 16.54 -0.50 -18.70
CA SER A 83 16.66 0.07 -20.05
C SER A 83 16.89 -1.00 -21.12
N CYS A 84 17.59 -2.09 -20.77
CA CYS A 84 17.82 -3.24 -21.65
C CYS A 84 16.78 -4.36 -21.47
N LEU A 85 15.79 -4.19 -20.60
CA LEU A 85 14.77 -5.21 -20.30
C LEU A 85 13.45 -4.92 -21.00
N GLY A 86 12.84 -5.97 -21.54
CA GLY A 86 11.47 -5.92 -22.04
C GLY A 86 10.48 -5.63 -20.92
N LEU A 87 9.34 -5.02 -21.23
CA LEU A 87 8.33 -4.61 -20.24
C LEU A 87 7.90 -5.76 -19.31
N LYS A 88 7.76 -6.98 -19.84
CA LYS A 88 7.35 -8.16 -19.07
C LYS A 88 8.37 -8.57 -18.00
N ASP A 89 9.64 -8.22 -18.18
CA ASP A 89 10.73 -8.60 -17.27
C ASP A 89 10.98 -7.56 -16.19
N ARG A 90 10.48 -6.34 -16.36
CA ARG A 90 10.62 -5.25 -15.39
C ARG A 90 9.84 -5.54 -14.11
N PHE A 91 10.52 -5.42 -12.98
CA PHE A 91 9.90 -5.75 -11.68
C PHE A 91 8.70 -4.84 -11.36
N TRP A 92 8.77 -3.55 -11.68
CA TRP A 92 7.69 -2.61 -11.39
C TRP A 92 6.37 -2.97 -12.10
N ILE A 93 6.43 -3.60 -13.27
CA ILE A 93 5.24 -4.10 -13.99
C ILE A 93 4.65 -5.29 -13.25
N LYS A 94 5.48 -6.27 -12.87
CA LYS A 94 5.05 -7.44 -12.10
C LYS A 94 4.42 -7.04 -10.77
N ALA A 95 5.04 -6.10 -10.06
CA ALA A 95 4.52 -5.56 -8.79
C ALA A 95 3.16 -4.88 -8.99
N ASN A 96 3.04 -3.96 -9.94
CA ASN A 96 1.76 -3.29 -10.21
C ASN A 96 0.66 -4.28 -10.63
N LEU A 97 0.96 -5.23 -11.52
CA LEU A 97 -0.03 -6.23 -11.95
C LEU A 97 -0.51 -7.09 -10.80
N TRP A 98 0.42 -7.56 -9.95
CA TRP A 98 0.07 -8.32 -8.75
C TRP A 98 -0.83 -7.52 -7.82
N ILE A 99 -0.48 -6.24 -7.56
CA ILE A 99 -1.25 -5.39 -6.66
C ILE A 99 -2.61 -5.01 -7.25
N ILE A 100 -2.75 -4.83 -8.57
CA ILE A 100 -4.05 -4.65 -9.23
C ILE A 100 -4.95 -5.86 -8.95
N ILE A 101 -4.44 -7.07 -9.20
CA ILE A 101 -5.22 -8.30 -9.01
C ILE A 101 -5.61 -8.43 -7.54
N PHE A 102 -4.66 -8.21 -6.63
CA PHE A 102 -4.90 -8.30 -5.20
C PHE A 102 -5.90 -7.25 -4.70
N SER A 103 -5.77 -6.00 -5.14
CA SER A 103 -6.71 -4.92 -4.85
C SER A 103 -8.10 -5.25 -5.39
N TYR A 104 -8.20 -5.75 -6.62
CA TYR A 104 -9.47 -6.15 -7.21
C TYR A 104 -10.15 -7.25 -6.40
N VAL A 105 -9.42 -8.32 -6.05
CA VAL A 105 -9.98 -9.43 -5.28
C VAL A 105 -10.42 -8.96 -3.88
N GLY A 106 -9.57 -8.19 -3.20
CA GLY A 106 -9.89 -7.65 -1.88
C GLY A 106 -11.13 -6.75 -1.89
N ASN A 107 -11.19 -5.81 -2.84
CA ASN A 107 -12.31 -4.89 -2.94
C ASN A 107 -13.59 -5.56 -3.46
N TYR A 108 -13.51 -6.50 -4.41
CA TYR A 108 -14.70 -7.09 -5.02
C TYR A 108 -15.32 -8.21 -4.18
N PHE A 109 -14.50 -9.05 -3.54
CA PHE A 109 -14.96 -10.23 -2.81
C PHE A 109 -14.91 -10.06 -1.29
N TRP A 110 -13.85 -9.47 -0.74
CA TRP A 110 -13.64 -9.48 0.72
C TRP A 110 -14.31 -8.33 1.46
N THR A 111 -14.49 -7.16 0.84
CA THR A 111 -15.15 -6.00 1.48
C THR A 111 -16.58 -6.30 1.94
N HIS A 112 -17.31 -7.20 1.27
CA HIS A 112 -18.66 -7.61 1.65
C HIS A 112 -18.73 -8.23 3.04
N TYR A 113 -17.67 -8.92 3.45
CA TYR A 113 -17.56 -9.44 4.82
C TYR A 113 -17.55 -8.29 5.82
N PHE A 114 -16.75 -7.25 5.57
CA PHE A 114 -16.72 -6.06 6.43
C PHE A 114 -18.05 -5.32 6.45
N PHE A 115 -18.73 -5.19 5.32
CA PHE A 115 -20.05 -4.56 5.28
C PHE A 115 -21.09 -5.32 6.10
N THR A 116 -21.06 -6.66 6.04
CA THR A 116 -22.01 -7.52 6.76
C THR A 116 -21.70 -7.55 8.26
N VAL A 117 -20.43 -7.69 8.63
CA VAL A 117 -20.02 -7.81 10.04
C VAL A 117 -20.04 -6.47 10.77
N LEU A 118 -19.60 -5.39 10.13
CA LEU A 118 -19.54 -4.05 10.73
C LEU A 118 -20.79 -3.21 10.47
N GLY A 119 -21.72 -3.67 9.62
CA GLY A 119 -22.86 -2.87 9.15
C GLY A 119 -22.43 -1.63 8.35
N ALA A 120 -21.23 -1.67 7.78
CA ALA A 120 -20.58 -0.54 7.12
C ALA A 120 -21.02 -0.46 5.65
N SER A 121 -21.32 0.74 5.14
CA SER A 121 -21.52 0.97 3.71
C SER A 121 -20.92 2.32 3.28
N TYR A 122 -20.47 2.39 2.03
CA TYR A 122 -19.95 3.64 1.45
C TYR A 122 -21.10 4.53 0.98
N THR A 123 -21.24 5.70 1.60
CA THR A 123 -22.33 6.66 1.33
C THR A 123 -21.95 7.79 0.37
N PHE A 124 -20.67 7.96 0.06
CA PHE A 124 -20.23 9.03 -0.85
C PHE A 124 -20.67 8.84 -2.31
N PRO A 125 -20.92 9.94 -3.03
CA PRO A 125 -21.24 9.90 -4.45
C PRO A 125 -20.09 9.24 -5.21
N SER A 126 -20.38 8.14 -5.88
CA SER A 126 -19.37 7.39 -6.61
C SER A 126 -19.98 6.41 -7.61
N TRP A 127 -19.25 6.16 -8.68
CA TRP A 127 -19.52 4.99 -9.51
C TRP A 127 -19.12 3.74 -8.74
N LYS A 128 -20.05 2.80 -8.57
CA LYS A 128 -19.85 1.59 -7.78
C LYS A 128 -19.87 0.35 -8.65
N MET A 129 -19.06 -0.63 -8.29
CA MET A 129 -19.09 -1.98 -8.82
C MET A 129 -19.31 -2.92 -7.64
N ASN A 130 -20.36 -3.72 -7.68
CA ASN A 130 -20.75 -4.60 -6.58
C ASN A 130 -20.85 -3.85 -5.22
N ASN A 131 -21.52 -2.69 -5.23
CA ASN A 131 -21.66 -1.76 -4.09
C ASN A 131 -20.36 -1.13 -3.56
N VAL A 132 -19.23 -1.34 -4.23
CA VAL A 132 -17.93 -0.79 -3.85
C VAL A 132 -17.51 0.32 -4.83
N PRO A 133 -17.19 1.53 -4.35
CA PRO A 133 -16.77 2.65 -5.20
C PRO A 133 -15.48 2.35 -5.99
N HIS A 134 -15.42 2.68 -7.29
CA HIS A 134 -14.21 2.49 -8.10
C HIS A 134 -12.98 3.21 -7.52
N THR A 135 -13.19 4.35 -6.86
CA THR A 135 -12.15 5.11 -6.17
C THR A 135 -11.42 4.27 -5.12
N THR A 136 -12.10 3.36 -4.40
CA THR A 136 -11.43 2.53 -3.38
C THR A 136 -10.52 1.50 -4.04
N PHE A 137 -10.87 0.93 -5.19
CA PHE A 137 -9.97 0.06 -5.95
C PHE A 137 -8.68 0.79 -6.35
N LEU A 138 -8.80 2.04 -6.82
CA LEU A 138 -7.64 2.84 -7.24
C LEU A 138 -6.78 3.31 -6.06
N LEU A 139 -7.39 3.76 -4.96
CA LEU A 139 -6.65 4.19 -3.77
C LEU A 139 -6.01 3.01 -3.03
N THR A 140 -6.71 1.88 -2.91
CA THR A 140 -6.12 0.68 -2.31
C THR A 140 -4.94 0.13 -3.13
N HIS A 141 -4.93 0.30 -4.45
CA HIS A 141 -3.78 -0.05 -5.28
C HIS A 141 -2.51 0.68 -4.82
N VAL A 142 -2.56 2.00 -4.62
CA VAL A 142 -1.38 2.76 -4.17
C VAL A 142 -1.03 2.50 -2.70
N CYS A 143 -2.01 2.29 -1.84
CA CYS A 143 -1.77 1.87 -0.46
C CYS A 143 -1.05 0.51 -0.41
N PHE A 144 -1.51 -0.46 -1.20
CA PHE A 144 -0.91 -1.79 -1.26
C PHE A 144 0.47 -1.80 -1.92
N LEU A 145 0.75 -0.91 -2.87
CA LEU A 145 2.12 -0.69 -3.35
C LEU A 145 3.03 -0.21 -2.22
N PHE A 146 2.56 0.74 -1.41
CA PHE A 146 3.31 1.19 -0.24
C PHE A 146 3.53 0.04 0.76
N TYR A 147 2.48 -0.72 1.10
CA TYR A 147 2.60 -1.87 2.01
C TYR A 147 3.56 -2.92 1.46
N HIS A 148 3.50 -3.19 0.16
CA HIS A 148 4.41 -4.11 -0.50
C HIS A 148 5.87 -3.69 -0.33
N VAL A 149 6.19 -2.42 -0.56
CA VAL A 149 7.57 -1.93 -0.45
C VAL A 149 8.02 -1.82 1.00
N ALA A 150 7.18 -1.27 1.88
CA ALA A 150 7.49 -1.12 3.30
C ALA A 150 7.68 -2.49 4.01
N SER A 151 6.83 -3.47 3.71
CA SER A 151 6.98 -4.84 4.24
C SER A 151 8.25 -5.51 3.71
N ASN A 152 8.53 -5.45 2.40
CA ASN A 152 9.75 -6.03 1.83
C ASN A 152 11.02 -5.41 2.43
N LEU A 153 11.01 -4.09 2.65
CA LEU A 153 12.13 -3.32 3.21
C LEU A 153 12.40 -3.74 4.66
N THR A 154 11.35 -3.76 5.49
CA THR A 154 11.45 -4.09 6.92
C THR A 154 11.74 -5.57 7.16
N LEU A 155 11.10 -6.48 6.41
CA LEU A 155 11.38 -7.92 6.49
C LEU A 155 12.83 -8.25 6.13
N ARG A 156 13.39 -7.61 5.10
CA ARG A 156 14.80 -7.82 4.75
C ARG A 156 15.75 -7.33 5.83
N ARG A 157 15.46 -6.17 6.43
CA ARG A 157 16.23 -5.67 7.57
C ARG A 157 16.17 -6.63 8.75
N ILE A 158 14.99 -7.13 9.08
CA ILE A 158 14.79 -8.05 10.21
C ILE A 158 15.51 -9.37 9.97
N ARG A 159 15.35 -9.96 8.77
CA ARG A 159 16.07 -11.17 8.36
C ARG A 159 17.57 -11.04 8.55
N HIS A 160 18.13 -9.90 8.14
CA HIS A 160 19.55 -9.65 8.36
C HIS A 160 19.89 -9.52 9.86
N SER A 161 19.06 -8.86 10.66
CA SER A 161 19.29 -8.69 12.10
C SER A 161 19.21 -10.00 12.89
N VAL A 162 18.47 -11.00 12.41
CA VAL A 162 18.30 -12.30 13.08
C VAL A 162 19.04 -13.44 12.39
N ALA A 163 19.90 -13.14 11.41
CA ALA A 163 20.55 -14.15 10.55
C ALA A 163 21.40 -15.16 11.34
N ASP A 164 21.97 -14.74 12.48
CA ASP A 164 22.82 -15.59 13.33
C ASP A 164 22.02 -16.44 14.34
N LEU A 165 20.69 -16.28 14.40
CA LEU A 165 19.82 -17.00 15.33
C LEU A 165 19.31 -18.32 14.73
N PRO A 166 18.88 -19.29 15.55
CA PRO A 166 18.26 -20.53 15.07
C PRO A 166 16.99 -20.28 14.23
N ASP A 167 16.77 -21.11 13.21
CA ASP A 167 15.67 -20.98 12.23
C ASP A 167 14.27 -20.78 12.85
N LYS A 168 13.99 -21.49 13.95
CA LYS A 168 12.70 -21.37 14.67
C LYS A 168 12.48 -19.97 15.23
N ILE A 169 13.55 -19.34 15.72
CA ILE A 169 13.52 -17.99 16.25
C ILE A 169 13.39 -16.98 15.10
N GLN A 170 14.10 -17.19 13.99
CA GLN A 170 13.95 -16.34 12.80
C GLN A 170 12.50 -16.33 12.31
N LEU A 171 11.89 -17.52 12.17
CA LEU A 171 10.49 -17.65 11.75
C LEU A 171 9.53 -16.99 12.75
N ALA A 172 9.75 -17.17 14.06
CA ALA A 172 8.93 -16.53 15.09
C ALA A 172 9.03 -15.00 15.04
N VAL A 173 10.23 -14.45 14.83
CA VAL A 173 10.45 -13.00 14.72
C VAL A 173 9.83 -12.45 13.43
N GLU A 174 9.98 -13.15 12.30
CA GLU A 174 9.33 -12.76 11.03
C GLU A 174 7.81 -12.77 11.15
N ALA A 175 7.23 -13.85 11.68
CA ALA A 175 5.78 -13.95 11.88
C ALA A 175 5.28 -12.89 12.87
N GLY A 176 6.01 -12.68 13.98
CA GLY A 176 5.71 -11.63 14.95
C GLY A 176 5.74 -10.24 14.33
N TRP A 177 6.72 -9.94 13.47
CA TRP A 177 6.79 -8.66 12.77
C TRP A 177 5.64 -8.46 11.78
N ILE A 178 5.31 -9.49 11.00
CA ILE A 178 4.17 -9.44 10.07
C ILE A 178 2.88 -9.15 10.85
N LEU A 179 2.68 -9.82 11.98
CA LEU A 179 1.53 -9.59 12.85
C LEU A 179 1.49 -8.15 13.36
N VAL A 180 2.58 -7.66 13.94
CA VAL A 180 2.67 -6.28 14.46
C VAL A 180 2.44 -5.26 13.36
N LEU A 181 3.08 -5.41 12.20
CA LEU A 181 2.95 -4.50 11.07
C LEU A 181 1.51 -4.50 10.52
N SER A 182 0.91 -5.69 10.35
CA SER A 182 -0.46 -5.80 9.85
C SER A 182 -1.47 -5.17 10.82
N TYR A 183 -1.33 -5.39 12.13
CA TYR A 183 -2.18 -4.78 13.14
C TYR A 183 -2.01 -3.26 13.19
N PHE A 184 -0.77 -2.77 13.09
CA PHE A 184 -0.48 -1.34 13.07
C PHE A 184 -1.11 -0.65 11.85
N ILE A 185 -1.00 -1.24 10.66
CA ILE A 185 -1.64 -0.72 9.45
C ILE A 185 -3.17 -0.75 9.58
N ALA A 186 -3.75 -1.85 10.05
CA ALA A 186 -5.19 -1.95 10.27
C ALA A 186 -5.70 -0.89 11.27
N TYR A 187 -4.93 -0.61 12.31
CA TYR A 187 -5.22 0.45 13.28
C TYR A 187 -5.18 1.84 12.63
N LEU A 188 -4.15 2.16 11.84
CA LEU A 188 -4.06 3.44 11.13
C LEU A 188 -5.20 3.64 10.12
N GLU A 189 -5.57 2.60 9.37
CA GLU A 189 -6.72 2.64 8.46
C GLU A 189 -8.02 2.87 9.23
N THR A 190 -8.21 2.19 10.36
CA THR A 190 -9.39 2.37 11.22
C THR A 190 -9.46 3.80 11.77
N LEU A 191 -8.35 4.37 12.22
CA LEU A 191 -8.28 5.76 12.69
C LEU A 191 -8.58 6.77 11.58
N ALA A 192 -8.04 6.55 10.38
CA ALA A 192 -8.29 7.41 9.23
C ALA A 192 -9.78 7.40 8.85
N ILE A 193 -10.43 6.24 8.94
CA ILE A 193 -11.87 6.09 8.67
C ILE A 193 -12.71 6.71 9.79
N SER A 194 -12.38 6.49 11.06
CA SER A 194 -13.16 6.98 12.20
C SER A 194 -13.23 8.50 12.27
N ASN A 195 -12.16 9.19 11.83
CA ASN A 195 -12.11 10.65 11.83
C ASN A 195 -12.89 11.31 10.68
N VAL A 196 -13.23 10.55 9.63
CA VAL A 196 -13.80 11.07 8.38
C VAL A 196 -15.31 10.75 8.25
N CYS A 197 -15.87 9.92 9.14
CA CYS A 197 -17.31 9.60 9.23
C CYS A 197 -17.98 9.35 7.86
N PHE A 198 -17.41 8.45 7.05
CA PHE A 198 -18.05 7.95 5.81
C PHE A 198 -19.02 6.78 6.03
N PHE A 199 -19.09 6.27 7.26
CA PHE A 199 -19.88 5.10 7.59
C PHE A 199 -21.02 5.47 8.53
N MET A 200 -22.24 5.24 8.09
CA MET A 200 -23.38 5.13 9.00
C MET A 200 -23.22 3.81 9.77
N VAL A 201 -22.47 3.83 10.86
CA VAL A 201 -22.41 2.69 11.80
C VAL A 201 -23.71 2.70 12.60
N GLN A 202 -24.77 2.09 12.06
CA GLN A 202 -26.09 2.14 12.68
C GLN A 202 -26.20 1.34 13.98
N HIS A 203 -25.22 0.50 14.35
CA HIS A 203 -25.41 -0.49 15.42
C HIS A 203 -24.29 -0.71 16.46
N ILE A 204 -23.21 0.09 16.49
CA ILE A 204 -22.12 -0.17 17.48
C ILE A 204 -22.12 0.83 18.64
N LEU A 205 -22.34 2.12 18.40
CA LEU A 205 -22.28 3.10 19.50
C LEU A 205 -23.48 2.99 20.48
N LEU A 206 -24.66 2.60 19.99
CA LEU A 206 -25.86 2.50 20.81
C LEU A 206 -25.81 1.28 21.76
N PHE A 207 -25.19 0.17 21.36
CA PHE A 207 -25.10 -1.03 22.20
C PHE A 207 -24.01 -0.94 23.27
N SER A 208 -22.85 -0.33 22.98
CA SER A 208 -21.79 -0.19 23.98
C SER A 208 -22.14 0.80 25.10
N ILE A 209 -22.91 1.86 24.80
CA ILE A 209 -23.34 2.84 25.82
C ILE A 209 -24.53 2.29 26.64
N LEU A 210 -25.47 1.57 26.01
CA LEU A 210 -26.60 0.96 26.73
C LEU A 210 -26.19 -0.27 27.57
N ALA A 211 -25.13 -0.99 27.20
CA ALA A 211 -24.61 -2.11 28.00
C ALA A 211 -23.82 -1.64 29.24
N LEU A 212 -23.17 -0.47 29.18
CA LEU A 212 -22.45 0.15 30.31
C LEU A 212 -23.37 0.93 31.27
N LEU A 213 -24.55 1.35 30.82
CA LEU A 213 -25.56 2.00 31.67
C LEU A 213 -26.54 1.01 32.31
N ARG A 214 -26.33 -0.30 32.12
CA ARG A 214 -27.16 -1.38 32.70
C ARG A 214 -26.35 -2.40 33.52
N GLN A 215 -25.22 -1.96 34.06
CA GLN A 215 -24.55 -2.55 35.23
C GLN A 215 -24.41 -1.48 36.30
#